data_AF-A0A0F9LXK1-F1
#
_entry.id   AF-A0A0F9LXK1-F1
#
_cell.length_a   1.000
_cell.length_b   1.000
_cell.length_c   1.000
_cell.angle_alpha   90.00
_cell.angle_beta   90.00
_cell.angle_gamma   90.00
#
_symmetry.space_group_name_H-M   'P 1'
#
loop_
_entity.id
_entity.type
_entity.pdbx_description
1 polymer ?
#
loop_
_entity_poly.entity_id
_entity_poly.type
_entity_poly.pdbx_seq_one_letter_code
_entity_poly.pdbx_strand_id
1 'polypeptide(L)'
;MRHSAGVLTGAGTAARPMMSLFSGANNGGKLLEVGCFNTTGTALAVFLTRLTAQGTPGAGLTEANHDPASPSLMTAFGTHSADATLGDDLGYRAVLGAAIGAGVIWTMLKGIIIPVGTANGIGLILENGAGQACQAWFYWEE
;
A
#
# COMPACT_ATOMS: atom_id res chain seq x y z
N MET A 1 -6.82 -16.54 5.51
CA MET A 1 -5.47 -16.99 5.08
C MET A 1 -4.57 -15.77 4.96
N ARG A 2 -3.24 -15.95 5.09
CA ARG A 2 -2.29 -14.82 5.14
C ARG A 2 -1.55 -14.66 3.81
N HIS A 3 -1.35 -13.41 3.41
CA HIS A 3 -0.75 -13.06 2.14
C HIS A 3 0.18 -11.86 2.31
N SER A 4 1.19 -11.78 1.45
CA SER A 4 2.06 -10.61 1.39
C SER A 4 2.49 -10.31 -0.04
N ALA A 5 2.70 -9.03 -0.33
CA ALA A 5 3.31 -8.57 -1.57
C ALA A 5 4.23 -7.40 -1.25
N GLY A 6 5.40 -7.37 -1.88
CA GLY A 6 6.37 -6.31 -1.69
C GLY A 6 7.19 -6.08 -2.94
N VAL A 7 7.60 -4.83 -3.16
CA VAL A 7 8.31 -4.40 -4.36
C VAL A 7 9.07 -3.10 -4.09
N LEU A 8 10.01 -2.75 -4.96
CA LEU A 8 10.41 -1.35 -5.13
C LEU A 8 9.27 -0.62 -5.87
N THR A 9 8.62 0.32 -5.19
CA THR A 9 7.47 1.04 -5.76
C THR A 9 7.89 1.97 -6.89
N GLY A 10 6.93 2.39 -7.70
CA GLY A 10 7.06 3.58 -8.52
C GLY A 10 7.02 4.86 -7.69
N ALA A 11 7.17 5.99 -8.39
CA ALA A 11 6.98 7.32 -7.83
C ALA A 11 5.51 7.55 -7.47
N GLY A 12 5.22 7.79 -6.20
CA GLY A 12 3.93 8.28 -5.73
C GLY A 12 3.84 9.80 -5.78
N THR A 13 2.64 10.31 -5.55
CA THR A 13 2.37 11.73 -5.31
C THR A 13 1.44 11.87 -4.11
N ALA A 14 1.04 13.09 -3.77
CA ALA A 14 0.05 13.33 -2.73
C ALA A 14 -1.34 12.74 -3.03
N ALA A 15 -1.60 12.27 -4.26
CA ALA A 15 -2.85 11.60 -4.67
C ALA A 15 -2.62 10.22 -5.35
N ARG A 16 -1.42 9.95 -5.86
CA ARG A 16 -1.04 8.66 -6.46
C ARG A 16 -0.38 7.77 -5.42
N PRO A 17 -0.98 6.63 -5.09
CA PRO A 17 -0.35 5.69 -4.18
C PRO A 17 1.00 5.21 -4.75
N MET A 18 2.02 5.17 -3.89
CA MET A 18 3.25 4.43 -4.18
C MET A 18 2.96 2.94 -4.24
N MET A 19 2.12 2.47 -3.31
CA MET A 19 1.63 1.11 -3.27
C MET A 19 0.17 1.12 -2.85
N SER A 20 -0.62 0.20 -3.39
CA SER A 20 -2.03 0.05 -3.00
C SER A 20 -2.44 -1.41 -2.93
N LEU A 21 -3.41 -1.71 -2.07
CA LEU A 21 -4.04 -3.01 -1.96
C LEU A 21 -5.54 -2.82 -2.17
N PHE A 22 -6.10 -3.45 -3.20
CA PHE A 22 -7.52 -3.37 -3.53
C PHE A 22 -8.22 -4.69 -3.26
N SER A 23 -9.48 -4.59 -2.82
CA SER A 23 -10.34 -5.73 -2.63
C SER A 23 -10.91 -6.26 -3.94
N GLY A 24 -11.39 -7.50 -3.93
CA GLY A 24 -12.13 -8.08 -5.05
C GLY A 24 -13.60 -7.63 -5.05
N ALA A 25 -14.32 -7.96 -6.12
CA ALA A 25 -15.75 -7.63 -6.23
C ALA A 25 -16.60 -8.23 -5.09
N ASN A 26 -16.25 -9.44 -4.63
CA ASN A 26 -16.99 -10.19 -3.62
C ASN A 26 -16.14 -10.54 -2.38
N ASN A 27 -14.92 -10.02 -2.31
CA ASN A 27 -13.92 -10.45 -1.33
C ASN A 27 -13.19 -9.24 -0.78
N GLY A 28 -13.22 -9.10 0.54
CA GLY A 28 -12.49 -8.11 1.29
C GLY A 28 -11.49 -8.80 2.19
N GLY A 29 -10.76 -8.01 2.95
CA GLY A 29 -9.75 -8.57 3.84
C GLY A 29 -9.33 -7.55 4.87
N LYS A 30 -8.21 -7.83 5.51
CA LYS A 30 -7.74 -7.06 6.64
C LYS A 30 -6.24 -6.84 6.54
N LEU A 31 -5.84 -5.58 6.40
CA LEU A 31 -4.44 -5.20 6.40
C LEU A 31 -3.88 -5.34 7.82
N LEU A 32 -2.80 -6.11 7.97
CA LEU A 32 -2.17 -6.42 9.25
C LEU A 32 -0.85 -5.68 9.43
N GLU A 33 -0.11 -5.44 8.35
CA GLU A 33 1.15 -4.73 8.39
C GLU A 33 1.44 -4.01 7.08
N VAL A 34 2.13 -2.87 7.20
CA VAL A 34 2.72 -2.14 6.09
C VAL A 34 4.15 -1.77 6.46
N GLY A 35 5.09 -2.04 5.56
CA GLY A 35 6.44 -1.50 5.66
C GLY A 35 6.76 -0.56 4.51
N CYS A 36 7.56 0.47 4.80
CA CYS A 36 8.05 1.43 3.81
C CYS A 36 9.46 1.90 4.19
N PHE A 37 10.42 1.69 3.28
CA PHE A 37 11.81 2.11 3.42
C PHE A 37 12.18 3.06 2.30
N ASN A 38 12.74 4.21 2.69
CA ASN A 38 13.28 5.20 1.78
C ASN A 38 14.49 4.60 1.05
N THR A 39 14.52 4.74 -0.27
CA THR A 39 15.62 4.26 -1.10
C THR A 39 16.55 5.35 -1.59
N THR A 40 16.26 6.62 -1.25
CA THR A 40 17.06 7.76 -1.69
C THR A 40 17.57 8.61 -0.53
N GLY A 41 18.49 9.53 -0.83
CA GLY A 41 19.02 10.52 0.12
C GLY A 41 18.10 11.73 0.35
N THR A 42 16.78 11.60 0.17
CA THR A 42 15.81 12.70 0.32
C THR A 42 14.78 12.37 1.38
N ALA A 43 14.50 13.30 2.30
CA ALA A 43 13.45 13.11 3.29
C ALA A 43 12.06 12.98 2.62
N LEU A 44 11.15 12.26 3.26
CA LEU A 44 9.79 12.06 2.76
C LEU A 44 8.77 11.88 3.87
N ALA A 45 7.52 12.24 3.59
CA ALA A 45 6.39 12.00 4.46
C ALA A 45 5.43 11.03 3.78
N VAL A 46 5.07 9.97 4.51
CA VAL A 46 4.15 8.92 4.03
C VAL A 46 3.01 8.71 5.00
N PHE A 47 1.85 8.34 4.46
CA PHE A 47 0.68 7.98 5.26
C PHE A 47 -0.17 6.90 4.59
N LEU A 48 -1.04 6.31 5.39
CA LEU A 48 -2.05 5.35 4.93
C LEU A 48 -3.43 6.01 4.85
N THR A 49 -4.13 5.75 3.76
CA THR A 49 -5.51 6.21 3.55
C THR A 49 -6.35 5.15 2.87
N ARG A 50 -7.67 5.23 3.05
CA ARG A 50 -8.61 4.47 2.24
C ARG A 50 -8.65 5.03 0.83
N LEU A 51 -8.90 4.16 -0.14
CA LEU A 51 -9.14 4.54 -1.52
C LEU A 51 -10.60 4.22 -1.87
N THR A 52 -11.27 5.17 -2.52
CA THR A 52 -12.68 5.06 -2.97
C THR A 52 -12.80 4.97 -4.48
N ALA A 53 -11.68 5.13 -5.20
CA ALA A 53 -11.53 4.80 -6.61
C ALA A 53 -10.10 4.33 -6.87
N GLN A 54 -9.94 3.37 -7.78
CA GLN A 54 -8.65 2.73 -8.03
C GLN A 54 -7.63 3.63 -8.73
N GLY A 55 -8.09 4.62 -9.49
CA GLY A 55 -7.24 5.36 -10.43
C GLY A 55 -6.84 4.48 -11.61
N THR A 56 -5.57 4.52 -12.00
CA THR A 56 -5.02 3.61 -13.03
C THR A 56 -3.78 2.92 -12.49
N PRO A 57 -3.94 1.73 -11.87
CA PRO A 57 -2.80 0.96 -11.40
C PRO A 57 -2.01 0.38 -12.58
N GLY A 58 -0.72 0.09 -12.34
CA GLY A 58 0.07 -0.74 -13.23
C GLY A 58 -0.31 -2.22 -13.15
N ALA A 59 0.60 -3.10 -13.60
CA ALA A 59 0.43 -4.53 -13.43
C ALA A 59 0.28 -4.91 -11.95
N GLY A 60 -0.65 -5.81 -11.65
CA GLY A 60 -0.78 -6.43 -10.33
C GLY A 60 0.52 -7.14 -9.96
N LEU A 61 0.88 -7.06 -8.68
CA LEU A 61 1.98 -7.84 -8.14
C LEU A 61 1.58 -9.30 -8.03
N THR A 62 2.56 -10.19 -7.92
CA THR A 62 2.29 -11.58 -7.53
C THR A 62 2.30 -11.69 -6.02
N GLU A 63 1.15 -12.02 -5.45
CA GLU A 63 0.98 -12.21 -4.02
C GLU A 63 1.63 -13.52 -3.55
N ALA A 64 2.44 -13.44 -2.50
CA ALA A 64 2.95 -14.60 -1.80
C ALA A 64 1.87 -15.13 -0.86
N ASN A 65 1.29 -16.27 -1.21
CA ASN A 65 0.33 -16.97 -0.37
C ASN A 65 1.07 -17.78 0.70
N HIS A 66 0.88 -17.44 1.98
CA HIS A 66 1.57 -18.15 3.07
C HIS A 66 1.01 -19.56 3.27
N ASP A 67 -0.23 -19.78 2.83
CA ASP A 67 -0.75 -21.11 2.48
C ASP A 67 -0.89 -21.20 0.95
N PRO A 68 -0.08 -22.02 0.25
CA PRO A 68 -0.15 -22.17 -1.20
C PRO A 68 -1.50 -22.67 -1.73
N ALA A 69 -2.32 -23.33 -0.91
CA ALA A 69 -3.64 -23.83 -1.31
C ALA A 69 -4.72 -22.74 -1.35
N SER A 70 -4.42 -21.55 -0.81
CA SER A 70 -5.36 -20.44 -0.74
C SER A 70 -4.78 -19.23 -1.44
N PRO A 71 -5.12 -19.00 -2.72
CA PRO A 71 -4.70 -17.80 -3.43
C PRO A 71 -5.38 -16.56 -2.85
N SER A 72 -4.67 -15.43 -2.82
CA SER A 72 -5.28 -14.14 -2.50
C SER A 72 -6.33 -13.76 -3.55
N LEU A 73 -7.42 -13.18 -3.08
CA LEU A 73 -8.51 -12.63 -3.88
C LEU A 73 -8.46 -11.10 -3.95
N MET A 74 -7.50 -10.51 -3.26
CA MET A 74 -7.15 -9.10 -3.31
C MET A 74 -5.91 -8.91 -4.16
N THR A 75 -5.67 -7.68 -4.64
CA THR A 75 -4.52 -7.42 -5.52
C THR A 75 -3.72 -6.24 -5.02
N ALA A 76 -2.41 -6.46 -4.90
CA ALA A 76 -1.45 -5.40 -4.60
C ALA A 76 -0.89 -4.79 -5.88
N PHE A 77 -0.67 -3.47 -5.89
CA PHE A 77 -0.07 -2.74 -7.00
C PHE A 77 1.06 -1.86 -6.48
N GLY A 78 2.19 -1.88 -7.16
CA GLY A 78 3.37 -1.06 -6.83
C GLY A 78 3.50 0.24 -7.62
N THR A 79 2.56 0.55 -8.52
CA THR A 79 2.60 1.74 -9.36
C THR A 79 1.19 2.20 -9.76
N HIS A 80 1.03 3.50 -9.98
CA HIS A 80 -0.18 4.12 -10.54
C HIS A 80 0.23 5.18 -11.57
N SER A 81 -0.44 5.21 -12.72
CA SER A 81 -0.23 6.23 -13.76
C SER A 81 -1.21 7.39 -13.68
N ALA A 82 -2.39 7.18 -13.09
CA ALA A 82 -3.39 8.19 -12.81
C ALA A 82 -3.75 8.21 -11.31
N ASP A 83 -4.21 9.37 -10.83
CA ASP A 83 -4.57 9.59 -9.44
C ASP A 83 -5.70 8.65 -8.99
N ALA A 84 -5.61 8.16 -7.76
CA ALA A 84 -6.70 7.48 -7.08
C ALA A 84 -7.57 8.51 -6.35
N THR A 85 -8.78 8.13 -5.94
CA THR A 85 -9.58 8.99 -5.04
C THR A 85 -9.27 8.60 -3.59
N LEU A 86 -8.63 9.52 -2.87
CA LEU A 86 -8.35 9.35 -1.45
C LEU A 86 -9.64 9.53 -0.64
N GLY A 87 -9.87 8.61 0.29
CA GLY A 87 -10.95 8.66 1.27
C GLY A 87 -10.41 9.04 2.64
N ASP A 88 -10.79 8.28 3.66
CA ASP A 88 -10.41 8.54 5.05
C ASP A 88 -8.91 8.36 5.29
N ASP A 89 -8.26 9.36 5.90
CA ASP A 89 -6.93 9.21 6.50
C ASP A 89 -7.03 8.25 7.69
N LEU A 90 -6.19 7.22 7.71
CA LEU A 90 -6.20 6.18 8.75
C LEU A 90 -5.36 6.56 9.98
N GLY A 91 -4.69 7.71 9.97
CA GLY A 91 -3.89 8.22 11.08
C GLY A 91 -2.49 7.60 11.20
N TYR A 92 -2.12 6.69 10.29
CA TYR A 92 -0.77 6.13 10.21
C TYR A 92 0.08 7.01 9.32
N ARG A 93 0.99 7.78 9.93
CA ARG A 93 1.85 8.74 9.23
C ARG A 93 3.27 8.70 9.80
N ALA A 94 4.25 8.91 8.92
CA ALA A 94 5.66 9.00 9.31
C ALA A 94 6.42 9.96 8.40
N VAL A 95 7.36 10.69 8.99
CA VAL A 95 8.37 11.46 8.26
C VAL A 95 9.67 10.69 8.36
N LEU A 96 10.21 10.25 7.22
CA LEU A 96 11.47 9.53 7.13
C LEU A 96 12.60 10.51 6.79
N GLY A 97 13.73 10.37 7.48
CA GLY A 97 14.91 11.19 7.25
C GLY A 97 15.51 10.99 5.85
N ALA A 98 16.39 11.92 5.47
CA ALA A 98 17.16 11.88 4.23
C ALA A 98 18.29 10.83 4.28
N ALA A 99 17.93 9.58 4.51
CA ALA A 99 18.85 8.46 4.61
C ALA A 99 18.25 7.23 3.91
N ILE A 100 19.07 6.60 3.07
CA ILE A 100 18.74 5.30 2.48
C ILE A 100 18.58 4.30 3.62
N GLY A 101 17.46 3.58 3.62
CA GLY A 101 17.11 2.64 4.68
C GLY A 101 16.39 3.27 5.89
N ALA A 102 16.15 4.58 5.92
CA ALA A 102 15.17 5.15 6.86
C ALA A 102 13.80 4.57 6.53
N GLY A 103 13.10 4.03 7.52
CA GLY A 103 11.86 3.30 7.27
C GLY A 103 10.90 3.33 8.43
N VAL A 104 9.67 2.95 8.13
CA VAL A 104 8.60 2.74 9.09
C VAL A 104 7.94 1.40 8.80
N ILE A 105 7.58 0.69 9.88
CA ILE A 105 6.73 -0.49 9.82
C ILE A 105 5.56 -0.22 10.74
N TRP A 106 4.36 -0.22 10.19
CA TRP A 106 3.12 -0.14 10.95
C TRP A 106 2.51 -1.53 11.06
N THR A 107 2.35 -2.01 12.29
CA THR A 107 1.66 -3.27 12.59
C THR A 107 0.32 -2.97 13.24
N MET A 108 -0.76 -3.49 12.68
CA MET A 108 -2.13 -3.26 13.12
C MET A 108 -2.61 -4.47 13.91
N LEU A 109 -2.61 -4.39 15.25
CA LEU A 109 -2.97 -5.49 16.15
C LEU A 109 -4.29 -6.19 15.80
N LYS A 110 -5.33 -5.40 15.50
CA LYS A 110 -6.63 -5.91 15.06
C LYS A 110 -6.84 -5.82 13.56
N GLY A 111 -5.86 -5.30 12.82
CA GLY A 111 -5.89 -4.98 11.41
C GLY A 111 -6.90 -3.90 11.00
N ILE A 112 -6.74 -3.42 9.76
CA ILE A 112 -7.64 -2.44 9.14
C ILE A 112 -8.49 -3.17 8.11
N ILE A 113 -9.81 -3.12 8.27
CA ILE A 113 -10.76 -3.76 7.36
C ILE A 113 -10.75 -3.03 6.01
N ILE A 114 -10.62 -3.81 4.94
CA ILE A 114 -10.80 -3.39 3.55
C ILE A 114 -12.13 -3.99 3.08
N PRO A 115 -13.19 -3.19 2.94
CA PRO A 115 -14.51 -3.69 2.57
C PRO A 115 -14.51 -4.22 1.13
N VAL A 116 -15.42 -5.16 0.84
CA VAL A 116 -15.63 -5.71 -0.51
C VAL A 116 -15.92 -4.61 -1.54
N GLY A 117 -15.45 -4.79 -2.77
CA GLY A 117 -15.67 -3.87 -3.89
C GLY A 117 -14.36 -3.46 -4.57
N THR A 118 -14.30 -3.59 -5.90
CA THR A 118 -13.07 -3.40 -6.67
C THR A 118 -12.45 -2.01 -6.57
N ALA A 119 -13.24 -1.00 -6.18
CA ALA A 119 -12.76 0.36 -5.93
C ALA A 119 -12.23 0.58 -4.50
N ASN A 120 -12.52 -0.33 -3.58
CA ASN A 120 -12.16 -0.22 -2.17
C ASN A 120 -10.75 -0.77 -1.93
N GLY A 121 -9.90 0.07 -1.35
CA GLY A 121 -8.53 -0.32 -1.05
C GLY A 121 -7.88 0.54 0.01
N ILE A 122 -6.61 0.23 0.29
CA ILE A 122 -5.71 1.06 1.09
C ILE A 122 -4.56 1.52 0.18
N GLY A 123 -4.21 2.80 0.30
CA GLY A 123 -3.05 3.39 -0.36
C GLY A 123 -1.96 3.77 0.64
N LEU A 124 -0.72 3.47 0.29
CA LEU A 124 0.47 4.08 0.86
C LEU A 124 0.81 5.32 0.01
N ILE A 125 0.58 6.50 0.55
CA ILE A 125 0.69 7.77 -0.16
C ILE A 125 2.00 8.47 0.21
N LEU A 126 2.62 9.10 -0.78
CA LEU A 126 3.70 10.06 -0.57
C LEU A 126 3.09 11.45 -0.39
N GLU A 127 2.88 11.87 0.85
CA GLU A 127 2.33 13.20 1.14
C GLU A 127 3.26 14.33 0.69
N ASN A 128 4.57 14.15 0.96
CA ASN A 128 5.59 15.13 0.65
C ASN A 128 6.93 14.44 0.38
N GLY A 129 7.75 15.00 -0.51
CA GLY A 129 9.04 14.47 -0.94
C GLY A 129 9.22 14.55 -2.45
N ALA A 130 10.34 14.04 -2.96
CA ALA A 130 10.74 14.21 -4.37
C ALA A 130 10.15 13.16 -5.34
N GLY A 131 8.92 12.69 -5.13
CA GLY A 131 8.30 11.68 -6.03
C GLY A 131 9.15 10.42 -6.17
N GLN A 132 9.64 9.88 -5.05
CA GLN A 132 10.66 8.83 -5.02
C GLN A 132 10.09 7.42 -4.82
N ALA A 133 10.83 6.42 -5.29
CA ALA A 133 10.55 5.01 -5.06
C ALA A 133 10.88 4.61 -3.62
N CYS A 134 10.05 3.74 -3.04
CA CYS A 134 10.30 3.15 -1.72
C CYS A 134 10.32 1.62 -1.83
N GLN A 135 11.11 0.96 -1.00
CA GLN A 135 10.91 -0.48 -0.77
C GLN A 135 9.70 -0.61 0.16
N ALA A 136 8.61 -1.19 -0.33
CA ALA A 136 7.38 -1.29 0.42
C ALA A 136 6.77 -2.68 0.34
N TRP A 137 6.01 -3.04 1.37
CA TRP A 137 5.21 -4.26 1.37
C TRP A 137 3.89 -4.06 2.11
N PHE A 138 2.93 -4.90 1.74
CA PHE A 138 1.72 -5.16 2.49
C PHE A 138 1.67 -6.61 2.95
N TYR A 139 1.10 -6.81 4.13
CA TYR A 139 0.76 -8.11 4.67
C TYR A 139 -0.67 -8.06 5.22
N TRP A 140 -1.50 -8.99 4.78
CA TRP A 140 -2.94 -8.99 5.05
C TRP A 140 -3.50 -10.39 5.23
N GLU A 141 -4.75 -10.43 5.67
CA GLU A 141 -5.53 -11.64 5.88
C GLU A 141 -6.89 -11.55 5.17
N GLU A 142 -7.33 -12.67 4.60
CA GLU A 142 -8.64 -12.87 3.94
C GLU A 142 -9.42 -14.04 4.53
#